data_AF-F8GL60-F1
#
_entry.id   AF-F8GL60-F1
#
_cell.length_a   1.000
_cell.length_b   1.000
_cell.length_c   1.000
_cell.angle_alpha   90.00
_cell.angle_beta   90.00
_cell.angle_gamma   90.00
#
_symmetry.space_group_name_H-M   'P 1'
#
loop_
_entity.id
_entity.type
_entity.pdbx_description
1 polymer ?
#
loop_
_entity_poly.entity_id
_entity_poly.type
_entity_poly.pdbx_seq_one_letter_code
_entity_poly.pdbx_strand_id
1 'polypeptide(L)'
;MDFWMLKELNAQVLFDLREFVPKGHFVRKNPLIINGVDTSHDEKWGYLALALGERLLYESQAHLLTVSARQTAAIELLISLGMLASFKITHPERPKALNDMLVSLRKYLNHLGEREAKPFVFLLESEPQVTKSANIQQDGDKKPWLVRDSNDPEPAQPWYTPARYFARQLVESDPKLLEKRDVLAQKVGQLLTKAGIKKRGGKLPHDPSTIIKAFSNVSLG
;
A
#
# COMPACT_ATOMS: atom_id res chain seq x y z
N MET A 1 5.04 -2.31 6.14
CA MET A 1 5.74 -1.19 6.79
C MET A 1 6.17 -1.66 8.17
N ASP A 2 7.43 -1.44 8.54
CA ASP A 2 7.91 -1.81 9.86
C ASP A 2 7.22 -0.96 10.94
N PHE A 3 6.52 -1.62 11.85
CA PHE A 3 5.75 -0.99 12.91
C PHE A 3 6.62 -0.23 13.92
N TRP A 4 7.80 -0.77 14.23
CA TRP A 4 8.71 -0.15 15.20
C TRP A 4 9.22 1.19 14.67
N MET A 5 9.55 1.19 13.39
CA MET A 5 10.03 2.37 12.68
C MET A 5 8.96 3.45 12.51
N LEU A 6 7.70 3.06 12.30
CA LEU A 6 6.59 4.01 12.30
C LEU A 6 6.41 4.67 13.68
N LYS A 7 6.59 3.92 14.77
CA LYS A 7 6.58 4.49 16.13
C LYS A 7 7.71 5.48 16.37
N GLU A 8 8.91 5.17 15.87
CA GLU A 8 10.06 6.07 15.97
C GLU A 8 9.83 7.35 15.16
N LEU A 9 9.26 7.24 13.96
CA LEU A 9 8.85 8.39 13.15
C LEU A 9 7.82 9.26 13.90
N ASN A 10 6.80 8.64 14.49
CA ASN A 10 5.80 9.36 15.29
C ASN A 10 6.45 10.11 16.46
N ALA A 11 7.39 9.48 17.16
CA ALA A 11 8.11 10.11 18.26
C ALA A 11 8.94 11.30 17.79
N GLN A 12 9.64 11.17 16.65
CA GLN A 12 10.44 12.23 16.04
C GLN A 12 9.58 13.44 15.62
N VAL A 13 8.44 13.20 14.97
CA VAL A 13 7.47 14.23 14.60
C VAL A 13 6.94 14.97 15.84
N LEU A 14 6.56 14.22 16.88
CA LEU A 14 6.07 14.82 18.12
C LEU A 14 7.16 15.57 18.89
N PHE A 15 8.42 15.13 18.81
CA PHE A 15 9.54 15.84 19.40
C PHE A 15 9.76 17.20 18.74
N ASP A 16 9.65 17.30 17.42
CA ASP A 16 9.77 18.57 16.70
C ASP A 16 8.60 19.52 16.98
N LEU A 17 7.43 18.95 17.31
CA LEU A 17 6.20 19.70 17.63
C LEU A 17 5.97 19.88 19.14
N ARG A 18 6.92 19.49 19.99
CA ARG A 18 6.74 19.41 21.46
C ARG A 18 6.28 20.70 22.13
N GLU A 19 6.61 21.86 21.55
CA GLU A 19 6.23 23.18 22.07
C GLU A 19 4.74 23.49 21.86
N PHE A 20 4.10 22.82 20.89
CA PHE A 20 2.71 23.05 20.51
C PHE A 20 1.77 21.91 20.93
N VAL A 21 2.32 20.79 21.39
CA VAL A 21 1.57 19.61 21.84
C VAL A 21 1.23 19.76 23.33
N PRO A 22 -0.06 19.86 23.71
CA PRO A 22 -0.44 19.91 25.12
C PRO A 22 0.03 18.66 25.88
N LYS A 23 0.47 18.83 27.13
CA LYS A 23 0.86 17.70 27.98
C LYS A 23 -0.29 16.70 28.12
N GLY A 24 -0.01 15.43 27.85
CA GLY A 24 -1.00 14.36 27.92
C GLY A 24 -2.01 14.34 26.76
N HIS A 25 -1.81 15.11 25.69
CA HIS A 25 -2.74 15.16 24.55
C HIS A 25 -3.04 13.77 23.98
N PHE A 26 -2.02 12.92 23.85
CA PHE A 26 -2.13 11.54 23.36
C PHE A 26 -2.42 10.51 24.47
N VAL A 27 -2.60 10.94 25.72
CA VAL A 27 -2.89 10.06 26.87
C VAL A 27 -4.36 10.23 27.24
N ARG A 28 -5.25 9.55 26.52
CA ARG A 28 -6.68 9.50 26.88
C ARG A 28 -6.99 8.23 27.66
N LYS A 29 -7.57 8.40 28.86
CA LYS A 29 -8.10 7.29 29.67
C LYS A 29 -9.51 6.87 29.25
N ASN A 30 -10.26 7.76 28.61
CA ASN A 30 -11.64 7.51 28.22
C ASN A 30 -11.71 6.81 26.86
N PRO A 31 -12.64 5.86 26.67
CA PRO A 31 -12.91 5.28 25.37
C PRO A 31 -13.35 6.36 24.38
N LEU A 32 -13.01 6.16 23.11
CA LEU A 32 -13.42 7.04 22.02
C LEU A 32 -14.37 6.21 21.17
N ILE A 33 -15.65 6.48 21.33
CA ILE A 33 -16.71 5.72 20.68
C ILE A 33 -17.07 6.44 19.39
N ILE A 34 -16.85 5.77 18.26
CA ILE A 34 -17.23 6.27 16.93
C ILE A 34 -18.26 5.30 16.36
N ASN A 35 -19.44 5.83 16.02
CA ASN A 35 -20.56 5.02 15.53
C ASN A 35 -20.94 3.85 16.47
N GLY A 36 -20.87 4.07 17.78
CA GLY A 36 -21.19 3.06 18.79
C GLY A 36 -20.11 2.00 19.02
N VAL A 37 -18.95 2.08 18.35
CA VAL A 37 -17.84 1.13 18.50
C VAL A 37 -16.67 1.83 19.19
N ASP A 38 -16.10 1.21 20.23
CA ASP A 38 -14.87 1.70 20.83
C ASP A 38 -13.70 1.50 19.85
N THR A 39 -12.98 2.59 19.59
CA THR A 39 -11.87 2.61 18.66
C THR A 39 -10.63 1.95 19.27
N SER A 40 -9.84 1.31 18.42
CA SER A 40 -8.53 0.78 18.80
C SER A 40 -7.59 1.90 19.26
N HIS A 41 -6.53 1.54 19.98
CA HIS A 41 -5.53 2.51 20.41
C HIS A 41 -4.92 3.31 19.25
N ASP A 42 -4.66 2.67 18.12
CA ASP A 42 -4.03 3.32 16.96
C ASP A 42 -5.01 4.23 16.22
N GLU A 43 -6.28 3.84 16.10
CA GLU A 43 -7.34 4.72 15.59
C GLU A 43 -7.50 5.95 16.48
N LYS A 44 -7.54 5.77 17.82
CA LYS A 44 -7.58 6.87 18.79
C LYS A 44 -6.42 7.84 18.60
N TRP A 45 -5.20 7.30 18.50
CA TRP A 45 -4.02 8.10 18.23
C TRP A 45 -4.15 8.86 16.90
N GLY A 46 -4.64 8.18 15.86
CA GLY A 46 -4.85 8.75 14.53
C GLY A 46 -5.79 9.96 14.54
N TYR A 47 -6.95 9.84 15.19
CA TYR A 47 -7.90 10.95 15.32
C TYR A 47 -7.31 12.14 16.09
N LEU A 48 -6.58 11.88 17.17
CA LEU A 48 -5.93 12.93 17.95
C LEU A 48 -4.81 13.62 17.15
N ALA A 49 -3.99 12.85 16.45
CA ALA A 49 -2.93 13.36 15.60
C ALA A 49 -3.49 14.23 14.46
N LEU A 50 -4.55 13.77 13.80
CA LEU A 50 -5.25 14.51 12.75
C LEU A 50 -5.80 15.84 13.26
N ALA A 51 -6.59 15.80 14.34
CA ALA A 51 -7.20 17.00 14.92
C ALA A 51 -6.15 18.01 15.41
N LEU A 52 -5.06 17.53 16.02
CA LEU A 52 -3.96 18.39 16.44
C LEU A 52 -3.26 19.02 15.24
N GLY A 53 -2.93 18.22 14.22
CA GLY A 53 -2.27 18.68 13.01
C GLY A 53 -3.08 19.75 12.26
N GLU A 54 -4.38 19.51 12.05
CA GLU A 54 -5.28 20.47 11.41
C GLU A 54 -5.35 21.79 12.17
N ARG A 55 -5.46 21.73 13.50
CA ARG A 55 -5.45 22.93 14.35
C ARG A 55 -4.14 23.71 14.20
N LEU A 56 -2.99 23.04 14.28
CA LEU A 56 -1.68 23.70 14.16
C LEU A 56 -1.47 24.30 12.77
N LEU A 57 -1.93 23.61 11.72
CA LEU A 57 -1.86 24.11 10.35
C LEU A 57 -2.70 25.39 10.19
N TYR A 58 -3.93 25.38 10.72
CA TYR A 58 -4.81 26.55 10.71
C TYR A 58 -4.21 27.72 11.50
N GLU A 59 -3.75 27.47 12.74
CA GLU A 59 -3.12 28.50 13.59
C GLU A 59 -1.87 29.10 12.92
N SER A 60 -1.07 28.28 12.22
CA SER A 60 0.08 28.73 11.45
C SER A 60 -0.31 29.61 10.25
N GLN A 61 -1.33 29.21 9.48
CA GLN A 61 -1.81 29.97 8.32
C GLN A 61 -2.47 31.29 8.71
N ALA A 62 -3.12 31.33 9.88
CA ALA A 62 -3.69 32.53 10.46
C ALA A 62 -2.64 33.44 11.15
N HIS A 63 -1.35 33.10 11.07
CA HIS A 63 -0.24 33.80 11.72
C HIS A 63 -0.37 33.90 13.25
N LEU A 64 -1.13 33.00 13.88
CA LEU A 64 -1.26 32.90 15.34
C LEU A 64 -0.08 32.14 15.96
N LEU A 65 0.62 31.35 15.15
CA LEU A 65 1.70 30.49 15.58
C LEU A 65 2.86 30.57 14.58
N THR A 66 4.05 30.91 15.07
CA THR A 66 5.27 30.91 14.25
C THR A 66 5.89 29.52 14.25
N VAL A 67 5.89 28.86 13.10
CA VAL A 67 6.55 27.57 12.88
C VAL A 67 7.75 27.70 11.96
N SER A 68 8.79 26.92 12.21
CA SER A 68 9.87 26.69 11.26
C SER A 68 9.42 25.80 10.10
N ALA A 69 10.15 25.79 8.98
CA ALA A 69 9.87 24.90 7.85
C ALA A 69 9.84 23.41 8.24
N ARG A 70 10.75 23.00 9.15
CA ARG A 70 10.77 21.63 9.71
C ARG A 70 9.48 21.32 10.47
N GLN A 71 8.98 22.26 11.28
CA GLN A 71 7.74 22.11 12.02
C GLN A 71 6.51 22.12 11.10
N THR A 72 6.49 22.94 10.04
CA THR A 72 5.42 22.89 9.03
C THR A 72 5.35 21.51 8.36
N ALA A 73 6.50 20.97 7.94
CA ALA A 73 6.54 19.64 7.34
C ALA A 73 6.16 18.53 8.35
N ALA A 74 6.54 18.69 9.63
CA ALA A 74 6.11 17.78 10.70
C ALA A 74 4.60 17.84 10.95
N ILE A 75 3.96 19.03 10.89
CA ILE A 75 2.50 19.19 11.00
C ILE A 75 1.80 18.45 9.86
N GLU A 76 2.23 18.66 8.62
CA GLU A 76 1.66 17.99 7.45
C GLU A 76 1.82 16.47 7.54
N LEU A 77 2.98 15.98 7.98
CA LEU A 77 3.19 14.56 8.20
C LEU A 77 2.33 14.01 9.33
N LEU A 78 2.14 14.76 10.43
CA LEU A 78 1.25 14.37 11.53
C LEU A 78 -0.19 14.21 11.06
N ILE A 79 -0.68 15.12 10.20
CA ILE A 79 -2.01 15.05 9.58
C ILE A 79 -2.14 13.76 8.76
N SER A 80 -1.18 13.50 7.86
CA SER A 80 -1.22 12.31 7.00
C SER A 80 -1.08 10.99 7.77
N LEU A 81 -0.24 10.96 8.82
CA LEU A 81 -0.15 9.83 9.74
C LEU A 81 -1.46 9.62 10.51
N GLY A 82 -2.08 10.71 10.96
CA GLY A 82 -3.37 10.70 11.63
C GLY A 82 -4.48 10.11 10.76
N MET A 83 -4.58 10.59 9.51
CA MET A 83 -5.52 10.04 8.51
C MET A 83 -5.29 8.54 8.30
N LEU A 84 -4.04 8.13 8.02
CA LEU A 84 -3.71 6.72 7.76
C LEU A 84 -4.03 5.80 8.95
N ALA A 85 -3.77 6.26 10.18
CA ALA A 85 -4.05 5.52 11.41
C ALA A 85 -5.55 5.48 11.76
N SER A 86 -6.31 6.54 11.42
CA SER A 86 -7.76 6.59 11.64
C SER A 86 -8.56 5.67 10.71
N PHE A 87 -7.99 5.33 9.55
CA PHE A 87 -8.65 4.43 8.61
C PHE A 87 -8.45 2.97 8.96
N LYS A 88 -9.53 2.20 8.94
CA LYS A 88 -9.45 0.73 8.92
C LYS A 88 -8.70 0.25 7.68
N ILE A 89 -8.09 -0.93 7.76
CA ILE A 89 -7.36 -1.55 6.64
C ILE A 89 -8.22 -1.66 5.39
N THR A 90 -9.53 -1.92 5.56
CA THR A 90 -10.52 -2.07 4.49
C THR A 90 -11.09 -0.74 3.96
N HIS A 91 -10.66 0.41 4.50
CA HIS A 91 -11.22 1.69 4.09
C HIS A 91 -10.80 2.04 2.65
N PRO A 92 -11.74 2.45 1.78
CA PRO A 92 -11.45 2.70 0.36
C PRO A 92 -10.44 3.83 0.13
N GLU A 93 -10.36 4.79 1.05
CA GLU A 93 -9.41 5.92 0.95
C GLU A 93 -8.03 5.63 1.55
N ARG A 94 -7.83 4.46 2.18
CA ARG A 94 -6.54 4.11 2.80
C ARG A 94 -5.36 4.17 1.83
N PRO A 95 -5.46 3.71 0.56
CA PRO A 95 -4.36 3.83 -0.40
C PRO A 95 -3.98 5.29 -0.70
N LYS A 96 -4.99 6.17 -0.79
CA LYS A 96 -4.75 7.61 -0.97
C LYS A 96 -4.06 8.20 0.26
N ALA A 97 -4.55 7.93 1.47
CA ALA A 97 -3.91 8.39 2.71
C ALA A 97 -2.48 7.88 2.87
N LEU A 98 -2.19 6.65 2.43
CA LEU A 98 -0.84 6.11 2.41
C LEU A 98 0.05 6.92 1.46
N ASN A 99 -0.42 7.23 0.25
CA ASN A 99 0.32 8.05 -0.70
C ASN A 99 0.55 9.48 -0.16
N ASP A 100 -0.48 10.10 0.43
CA ASP A 100 -0.37 11.43 1.03
C ASP A 100 0.65 11.43 2.18
N MET A 101 0.67 10.38 3.01
CA MET A 101 1.69 10.19 4.04
C MET A 101 3.10 10.06 3.45
N LEU A 102 3.28 9.28 2.37
CA LEU A 102 4.59 9.15 1.72
C LEU A 102 5.08 10.48 1.14
N VAL A 103 4.19 11.29 0.55
CA VAL A 103 4.52 12.64 0.05
C VAL A 103 4.95 13.55 1.20
N SER A 104 4.17 13.60 2.29
CA SER A 104 4.51 14.39 3.48
C SER A 104 5.81 13.91 4.12
N LEU A 105 6.07 12.60 4.13
CA LEU A 105 7.30 12.01 4.67
C LEU A 105 8.51 12.47 3.85
N ARG A 106 8.46 12.42 2.51
CA ARG A 106 9.55 12.95 1.66
C ARG A 106 9.84 14.42 1.97
N LYS A 107 8.80 15.24 2.12
CA LYS A 107 8.97 16.66 2.47
C LYS A 107 9.62 16.84 3.84
N TYR A 108 9.17 16.09 4.84
CA TYR A 108 9.73 16.14 6.19
C TYR A 108 11.20 15.72 6.23
N LEU A 109 11.56 14.64 5.54
CA LEU A 109 12.94 14.15 5.49
C LEU A 109 13.92 15.15 4.86
N ASN A 110 13.46 16.00 3.93
CA ASN A 110 14.28 17.07 3.36
C ASN A 110 14.65 18.16 4.39
N HIS A 111 13.98 18.19 5.55
CA HIS A 111 14.27 19.12 6.65
C HIS A 111 15.00 18.47 7.83
N LEU A 112 15.26 17.17 7.77
CA LEU A 112 16.05 16.45 8.76
C LEU A 112 17.53 16.42 8.37
N GLY A 113 18.42 16.35 9.36
CA GLY A 113 19.82 16.05 9.08
C GLY A 113 19.99 14.63 8.52
N GLU A 114 21.06 14.38 7.76
CA GLU A 114 21.31 13.07 7.14
C GLU A 114 21.23 11.90 8.15
N ARG A 115 21.77 12.10 9.36
CA ARG A 115 21.73 11.10 10.44
C ARG A 115 20.32 10.86 10.99
N GLU A 116 19.51 11.90 11.08
CA GLU A 116 18.12 11.82 11.54
C GLU A 116 17.22 11.19 10.47
N ALA A 117 17.48 11.47 9.19
CA ALA A 117 16.66 10.97 8.08
C ALA A 117 16.94 9.50 7.74
N LYS A 118 18.20 9.04 7.90
CA LYS A 118 18.65 7.70 7.49
C LYS A 118 17.74 6.54 7.94
N PRO A 119 17.24 6.50 9.18
CA PRO A 119 16.34 5.44 9.61
C PRO A 119 15.02 5.45 8.84
N PHE A 120 14.54 6.56 8.30
CA PHE A 120 13.21 6.63 7.70
C PHE A 120 13.19 6.43 6.18
N VAL A 121 14.36 6.43 5.52
CA VAL A 121 14.45 6.35 4.05
C VAL A 121 13.79 5.07 3.50
N PHE A 122 13.96 3.92 4.17
CA PHE A 122 13.38 2.66 3.68
C PHE A 122 11.83 2.66 3.74
N LEU A 123 11.21 3.55 4.53
CA LEU A 123 9.75 3.69 4.53
C LEU A 123 9.23 4.20 3.19
N LEU A 124 10.06 4.93 2.44
CA LEU A 124 9.77 5.37 1.07
C LEU A 124 9.96 4.26 0.04
N GLU A 125 10.91 3.35 0.27
CA GLU A 125 11.17 2.20 -0.60
C GLU A 125 10.12 1.10 -0.43
N SER A 126 9.39 1.15 0.69
CA SER A 126 8.27 0.26 1.00
C SER A 126 7.01 0.55 0.17
N GLU A 127 7.11 1.33 -0.92
CA GLU A 127 6.02 1.57 -1.86
C GLU A 127 5.35 0.23 -2.17
N PRO A 128 4.09 0.02 -1.73
CA PRO A 128 3.32 -1.04 -2.32
C PRO A 128 3.27 -0.69 -3.79
N GLN A 129 3.72 -1.62 -4.64
CA GLN A 129 3.46 -1.58 -6.06
C GLN A 129 1.94 -1.53 -6.19
N VAL A 130 1.36 -0.32 -6.22
CA VAL A 130 -0.08 -0.10 -6.33
C VAL A 130 -0.45 -0.59 -7.71
N THR A 131 -0.84 -1.85 -7.70
CA THR A 131 -1.63 -2.53 -8.69
C THR A 131 -2.82 -1.63 -9.00
N LYS A 132 -2.80 -1.06 -10.20
CA LYS A 132 -3.98 -0.45 -10.80
C LYS A 132 -5.07 -1.53 -10.87
N SER A 133 -6.22 -1.21 -10.28
CA SER A 133 -7.54 -1.85 -10.44
C SER A 133 -7.67 -3.24 -9.79
N ALA A 134 -8.27 -3.42 -8.62
CA ALA A 134 -9.66 -3.21 -8.15
C ALA A 134 -10.47 -4.53 -8.15
N ASN A 135 -10.88 -4.93 -6.93
CA ASN A 135 -11.80 -6.00 -6.53
C ASN A 135 -11.39 -7.46 -6.76
N ILE A 136 -11.09 -8.17 -5.66
CA ILE A 136 -11.83 -9.34 -5.16
C ILE A 136 -11.39 -9.63 -3.71
N GLN A 137 -12.36 -10.04 -2.90
CA GLN A 137 -12.31 -10.23 -1.46
C GLN A 137 -11.26 -11.25 -0.96
N GLN A 138 -10.80 -10.96 0.24
CA GLN A 138 -10.06 -11.76 1.24
C GLN A 138 -10.04 -13.28 1.07
N ASP A 139 -8.83 -13.83 0.91
CA ASP A 139 -8.33 -14.96 1.70
C ASP A 139 -6.82 -14.81 1.86
N GLY A 140 -6.34 -14.70 3.09
CA GLY A 140 -4.92 -14.48 3.40
C GLY A 140 -4.07 -15.65 2.91
N ASP A 141 -2.92 -15.31 2.31
CA ASP A 141 -1.85 -16.23 1.86
C ASP A 141 -2.11 -17.16 0.66
N LYS A 142 -3.32 -17.24 0.13
CA LYS A 142 -3.53 -18.00 -1.11
C LYS A 142 -3.13 -17.15 -2.31
N LYS A 143 -1.98 -17.47 -2.89
CA LYS A 143 -1.57 -17.03 -4.22
C LYS A 143 -2.77 -17.23 -5.17
N PRO A 144 -3.49 -16.17 -5.60
CA PRO A 144 -4.78 -16.30 -6.27
C PRO A 144 -4.66 -17.06 -7.60
N TRP A 145 -3.48 -16.98 -8.23
CA TRP A 145 -3.10 -17.73 -9.41
C TRP A 145 -2.94 -19.26 -9.20
N LEU A 146 -3.09 -19.77 -7.97
CA LEU A 146 -3.18 -21.20 -7.68
C LEU A 146 -4.63 -21.71 -7.60
N VAL A 147 -5.61 -20.81 -7.54
CA VAL A 147 -7.02 -21.19 -7.51
C VAL A 147 -7.48 -21.44 -8.93
N ARG A 148 -7.99 -22.66 -9.19
CA ARG A 148 -8.53 -23.03 -10.49
C ARG A 148 -9.93 -22.44 -10.68
N ASP A 149 -10.17 -21.88 -11.85
CA ASP A 149 -11.51 -21.47 -12.30
C ASP A 149 -12.35 -22.73 -12.59
N SER A 150 -13.59 -22.76 -12.12
CA SER A 150 -14.49 -23.90 -12.32
C SER A 150 -14.79 -24.19 -13.80
N ASN A 151 -14.64 -23.18 -14.67
CA ASN A 151 -14.85 -23.32 -16.11
C ASN A 151 -13.60 -23.82 -16.86
N ASP A 152 -12.45 -23.91 -16.19
CA ASP A 152 -11.22 -24.39 -16.80
C ASP A 152 -11.17 -25.91 -16.90
N PRO A 153 -10.68 -26.49 -18.02
CA PRO A 153 -10.35 -27.90 -18.07
C PRO A 153 -9.22 -28.23 -17.10
N GLU A 154 -9.14 -29.49 -16.67
CA GLU A 154 -8.08 -29.98 -15.77
C GLU A 154 -6.70 -29.59 -16.31
N PRO A 155 -5.86 -28.89 -15.53
CA PRO A 155 -4.55 -28.47 -16.01
C PRO A 155 -3.61 -29.67 -16.19
N ALA A 156 -3.17 -29.91 -17.43
CA ALA A 156 -2.17 -30.94 -17.73
C ALA A 156 -0.79 -30.68 -17.08
N GLN A 157 -0.55 -29.44 -16.64
CA GLN A 157 0.67 -29.03 -15.94
C GLN A 157 0.32 -28.05 -14.81
N PRO A 158 1.00 -28.10 -13.66
CA PRO A 158 0.70 -27.24 -12.51
C PRO A 158 0.75 -25.73 -12.82
N TRP A 159 1.54 -25.33 -13.82
CA TRP A 159 1.70 -23.94 -14.21
C TRP A 159 0.62 -23.43 -15.18
N TYR A 160 -0.31 -24.28 -15.65
CA TYR A 160 -1.40 -23.86 -16.52
C TYR A 160 -2.40 -22.97 -15.80
N THR A 161 -2.78 -23.33 -14.57
CA THR A 161 -3.68 -22.51 -13.73
C THR A 161 -3.17 -21.07 -13.57
N PRO A 162 -1.91 -20.85 -13.14
CA PRO A 162 -1.40 -19.48 -13.04
C PRO A 162 -1.24 -18.79 -14.39
N ALA A 163 -0.91 -19.51 -15.47
CA ALA A 163 -0.83 -18.92 -16.79
C ALA A 163 -2.20 -18.39 -17.27
N ARG A 164 -3.27 -19.16 -17.06
CA ARG A 164 -4.65 -18.76 -17.39
C ARG A 164 -5.11 -17.58 -16.54
N TYR A 165 -4.82 -17.63 -15.24
CA TYR A 165 -5.10 -16.52 -14.33
C TYR A 165 -4.47 -15.20 -14.83
N PHE A 166 -3.16 -15.20 -15.09
CA PHE A 166 -2.48 -13.98 -15.57
C PHE A 166 -2.97 -13.55 -16.95
N ALA A 167 -3.32 -14.50 -17.82
CA ALA A 167 -3.88 -14.17 -19.13
C ALA A 167 -5.22 -13.43 -19.01
N ARG A 168 -6.13 -13.89 -18.12
CA ARG A 168 -7.40 -13.20 -17.83
C ARG A 168 -7.18 -11.79 -17.32
N GLN A 169 -6.30 -11.61 -16.34
CA GLN A 169 -5.98 -10.29 -15.78
C GLN A 169 -5.45 -9.31 -16.82
N LEU A 170 -4.64 -9.80 -17.78
CA LEU A 170 -4.15 -8.99 -18.89
C LEU A 170 -5.26 -8.66 -19.90
N VAL A 171 -6.13 -9.61 -20.23
CA VAL A 171 -7.25 -9.43 -21.16
C VAL A 171 -8.32 -8.50 -20.58
N GLU A 172 -8.60 -8.61 -19.29
CA GLU A 172 -9.51 -7.71 -18.57
C GLU A 172 -9.04 -6.25 -18.66
N SER A 173 -7.72 -6.04 -18.57
CA SER A 173 -7.11 -4.71 -18.73
C SER A 173 -7.04 -4.24 -20.20
N ASP A 174 -6.84 -5.16 -21.15
CA ASP A 174 -6.71 -4.88 -22.58
C ASP A 174 -7.32 -6.02 -23.43
N PRO A 175 -8.62 -5.91 -23.79
CA PRO A 175 -9.32 -6.96 -24.53
C PRO A 175 -8.72 -7.26 -25.91
N LYS A 176 -7.98 -6.31 -26.51
CA LYS A 176 -7.33 -6.50 -27.83
C LYS A 176 -6.23 -7.57 -27.80
N LEU A 177 -5.76 -7.97 -26.61
CA LEU A 177 -4.77 -9.04 -26.47
C LEU A 177 -5.30 -10.42 -26.88
N LEU A 178 -6.62 -10.61 -26.93
CA LEU A 178 -7.23 -11.86 -27.42
C LEU A 178 -6.90 -12.12 -28.90
N GLU A 179 -6.80 -11.06 -29.70
CA GLU A 179 -6.43 -11.13 -31.12
C GLU A 179 -4.91 -11.35 -31.31
N LYS A 180 -4.11 -11.08 -30.27
CA LYS A 180 -2.64 -11.10 -30.32
C LYS A 180 -2.07 -12.13 -29.34
N ARG A 181 -2.43 -13.40 -29.53
CA ARG A 181 -2.10 -14.50 -28.61
C ARG A 181 -0.60 -14.65 -28.31
N ASP A 182 0.28 -14.41 -29.27
CA ASP A 182 1.73 -14.47 -29.05
C ASP A 182 2.20 -13.37 -28.07
N VAL A 183 1.69 -12.15 -28.23
CA VAL A 183 1.99 -11.01 -27.36
C VAL A 183 1.44 -11.26 -25.96
N LEU A 184 0.21 -11.80 -25.86
CA LEU A 184 -0.38 -12.20 -24.59
C LEU A 184 0.48 -13.26 -23.89
N ALA A 185 0.88 -14.31 -24.60
CA ALA A 185 1.72 -15.38 -24.07
C ALA A 185 3.09 -14.88 -23.59
N GLN A 186 3.71 -13.95 -24.33
CA GLN A 186 4.97 -13.33 -23.92
C GLN A 186 4.82 -12.57 -22.60
N LYS A 187 3.78 -11.74 -22.46
CA LYS A 187 3.49 -11.01 -21.22
C LYS A 187 3.19 -11.95 -20.05
N VAL A 188 2.40 -13.00 -20.28
CA VAL A 188 2.12 -14.04 -19.27
C VAL A 188 3.42 -14.73 -18.82
N GLY A 189 4.34 -15.01 -19.74
CA GLY A 189 5.65 -15.60 -19.41
C GLY A 189 6.48 -14.72 -18.47
N GLN A 190 6.44 -13.40 -18.65
CA GLN A 190 7.10 -12.44 -17.75
C GLN A 190 6.45 -12.45 -16.35
N LEU A 191 5.12 -12.48 -16.27
CA LEU A 191 4.39 -12.52 -15.00
C LEU A 191 4.63 -13.84 -14.24
N LEU A 192 4.59 -14.98 -14.93
CA LEU A 192 4.96 -16.28 -14.35
C LEU A 192 6.38 -16.26 -13.77
N THR A 193 7.33 -15.71 -14.52
CA THR A 193 8.73 -15.57 -14.10
C THR A 193 8.84 -14.71 -12.84
N LYS A 194 8.13 -13.58 -12.78
CA LYS A 194 8.07 -12.68 -11.62
C LYS A 194 7.43 -13.36 -10.39
N ALA A 195 6.46 -14.23 -10.61
CA ALA A 195 5.82 -15.05 -9.57
C ALA A 195 6.65 -16.27 -9.13
N GLY A 196 7.86 -16.46 -9.67
CA GLY A 196 8.74 -17.59 -9.37
C GLY A 196 8.36 -18.91 -10.06
N ILE A 197 7.42 -18.87 -11.02
CA ILE A 197 6.96 -20.05 -11.76
C ILE A 197 7.78 -20.18 -13.05
N LYS A 198 8.73 -21.10 -13.04
CA LYS A 198 9.74 -21.29 -14.11
C LYS A 198 9.91 -22.78 -14.40
N LYS A 199 10.34 -23.13 -15.62
CA LYS A 199 10.65 -24.52 -16.01
C LYS A 199 12.05 -24.94 -15.55
N ARG A 200 12.31 -26.26 -15.58
CA ARG A 200 13.60 -26.90 -15.23
C ARG A 200 14.08 -26.54 -13.81
N GLY A 201 13.24 -26.77 -12.81
CA GLY A 201 13.58 -26.53 -11.41
C GLY A 201 13.79 -25.05 -11.08
N GLY A 202 12.98 -24.16 -11.65
CA GLY A 202 13.02 -22.73 -11.29
C GLY A 202 14.03 -21.88 -12.07
N LYS A 203 14.69 -22.43 -13.11
CA LYS A 203 15.83 -21.75 -13.77
C LYS A 203 15.46 -20.95 -15.00
N LEU A 204 14.60 -21.49 -15.88
CA LEU A 204 14.30 -20.86 -17.18
C LEU A 204 12.84 -20.40 -17.27
N PRO A 205 12.55 -19.30 -17.97
CA PRO A 205 11.18 -18.90 -18.25
C PRO A 205 10.47 -19.93 -19.14
N HIS A 206 9.13 -19.96 -19.04
CA HIS A 206 8.32 -20.70 -19.99
C HIS A 206 8.38 -20.02 -21.36
N ASP A 207 8.46 -20.83 -22.42
CA ASP A 207 8.49 -20.31 -23.78
C ASP A 207 7.07 -19.84 -24.18
N PRO A 208 6.92 -18.69 -24.87
CA PRO A 208 5.61 -18.21 -25.30
C PRO A 208 4.79 -19.25 -26.07
N SER A 209 5.41 -20.00 -26.99
CA SER A 209 4.72 -21.06 -27.76
C SER A 209 4.20 -22.19 -26.85
N THR A 210 4.89 -22.44 -25.74
CA THR A 210 4.47 -23.42 -24.73
C THR A 210 3.34 -22.87 -23.88
N ILE A 211 3.38 -21.57 -23.54
CA ILE A 211 2.33 -20.90 -22.75
C ILE A 211 1.00 -20.88 -23.51
N ILE A 212 1.01 -20.71 -24.83
CA ILE A 212 -0.21 -20.74 -25.66
C ILE A 212 -1.00 -22.04 -25.45
N LYS A 213 -0.34 -23.17 -25.17
CA LYS A 213 -1.01 -24.44 -24.89
C LYS A 213 -1.89 -24.38 -23.63
N ALA A 214 -1.55 -23.53 -22.67
CA ALA A 214 -2.37 -23.32 -21.48
C ALA A 214 -3.68 -22.57 -21.78
N PHE A 215 -3.76 -21.86 -22.92
CA PHE A 215 -4.93 -21.10 -23.34
C PHE A 215 -5.91 -21.93 -24.20
N SER A 216 -5.50 -23.12 -24.64
CA SER A 216 -6.34 -23.99 -25.46
C SER A 216 -7.59 -24.43 -24.69
N ASN A 217 -8.76 -24.26 -25.31
CA ASN A 217 -10.08 -24.60 -24.75
C ASN A 217 -10.41 -23.87 -23.44
N VAL A 218 -9.92 -22.64 -23.29
CA VAL A 218 -10.16 -21.80 -22.12
C VAL A 218 -10.77 -20.47 -22.57
N SER A 219 -11.82 -20.02 -21.89
CA SER A 219 -12.28 -18.63 -22.00
C SER A 219 -11.39 -17.72 -21.15
N LEU A 220 -10.80 -16.70 -21.77
CA LEU A 220 -9.87 -15.75 -21.14
C LEU A 220 -10.48 -14.36 -20.90
N GLY A 221 -11.74 -14.17 -21.25
CA GLY A 221 -12.51 -12.93 -21.16
C GLY A 221 -13.86 -13.16 -21.79
#